data_AF-M1BW56-F1
#
_entry.id   AF-M1BW56-F1
#
_cell.length_a   1.000
_cell.length_b   1.000
_cell.length_c   1.000
_cell.angle_alpha   90.00
_cell.angle_beta   90.00
_cell.angle_gamma   90.00
#
_symmetry.space_group_name_H-M   'P 1'
#
loop_
_entity.id
_entity.type
_entity.pdbx_description
1 polymer ?
#
loop_
_entity_poly.entity_id
_entity_poly.type
_entity_poly.pdbx_seq_one_letter_code
_entity_poly.pdbx_strand_id
1 'polypeptide(L)'
;MSMGVLHGGELALERLIDYHKAKANFLSLNSAETELDALLNEERPDFKKLHRCVAKMEMSGKESEAVMKLRNAIRKAEPHKAYEFEMLLVETLIYQGDYTEALRCKCLEEKYITDARRPLYKDHGHKLFGAMALAQSLLPAALHETCTSRSRCDKVAGF
;
A
#
# COMPACT_ATOMS: atom_id res chain seq x y z
N MET A 1 5.92 23.01 21.27
CA MET A 1 5.49 21.92 20.37
C MET A 1 6.67 21.58 19.47
N SER A 2 7.07 20.31 19.42
CA SER A 2 8.23 19.85 18.64
C SER A 2 7.84 19.59 17.18
N MET A 3 8.75 19.88 16.25
CA MET A 3 8.68 19.53 14.82
C MET A 3 8.44 18.02 14.56
N GLY A 4 8.52 17.17 15.59
CA GLY A 4 8.34 15.72 15.50
C GLY A 4 6.90 15.20 15.59
N VAL A 5 5.86 16.04 15.80
CA VAL A 5 4.45 15.57 15.79
C VAL A 5 3.86 15.66 14.38
N LEU A 6 4.57 15.10 13.41
CA LEU A 6 3.93 14.63 12.18
C LEU A 6 3.22 13.33 12.58
N HIS A 7 1.88 13.32 12.63
CA HIS A 7 1.10 12.14 13.05
C HIS A 7 1.44 10.87 12.25
N GLY A 8 2.00 10.99 11.04
CA GLY A 8 2.48 9.85 10.24
C GLY A 8 3.82 9.25 10.70
N GLY A 9 4.67 9.99 11.41
CA GLY A 9 6.02 9.54 11.77
C GLY A 9 6.02 8.37 12.76
N GLU A 10 5.12 8.40 13.74
CA GLU A 10 4.97 7.32 14.71
C GLU A 10 4.49 6.03 14.06
N LEU A 11 3.46 6.11 13.20
CA LEU A 11 2.96 4.98 12.42
C LEU A 11 4.03 4.38 11.50
N ALA A 12 4.82 5.23 10.84
CA ALA A 12 5.93 4.78 10.00
C ALA A 12 7.00 4.03 10.81
N LEU A 13 7.34 4.51 12.01
CA LEU A 13 8.28 3.84 12.91
C LEU A 13 7.73 2.49 13.40
N GLU A 14 6.46 2.43 13.80
CA GLU A 14 5.82 1.18 14.23
C GLU A 14 5.81 0.14 13.10
N ARG A 15 5.51 0.55 11.87
CA ARG A 15 5.57 -0.31 10.69
C ARG A 15 6.98 -0.86 10.46
N LEU A 16 8.02 -0.04 10.63
CA LEU A 16 9.41 -0.48 10.53
C LEU A 16 9.76 -1.50 11.62
N ILE A 17 9.33 -1.27 12.85
CA ILE A 17 9.53 -2.21 13.97
C ILE A 17 8.83 -3.55 13.67
N ASP A 18 7.58 -3.51 13.21
CA ASP A 18 6.82 -4.71 12.87
C ASP A 18 7.46 -5.50 11.74
N TYR A 19 8.00 -4.83 10.73
CA TYR A 19 8.76 -5.49 9.66
C TYR A 19 9.98 -6.26 10.21
N HIS A 20 10.76 -5.64 11.10
CA HIS A 20 11.91 -6.32 11.70
C HIS A 20 11.49 -7.50 12.58
N LYS A 21 10.38 -7.37 13.31
CA LYS A 21 9.79 -8.47 14.10
C LYS A 21 9.32 -9.62 13.20
N ALA A 22 8.63 -9.31 12.10
CA ALA A 22 8.18 -10.29 11.13
C ALA A 22 9.35 -11.03 10.47
N LYS A 23 10.42 -10.30 10.13
CA LYS A 23 11.65 -10.88 9.59
C LYS A 23 12.32 -11.84 10.58
N ALA A 24 12.31 -11.53 11.87
CA ALA A 24 12.88 -12.38 12.91
C ALA A 24 11.96 -13.56 13.28
N ASN A 25 10.64 -13.34 13.28
CA ASN A 25 9.62 -14.33 13.61
C ASN A 25 8.33 -14.06 12.83
N PHE A 26 8.15 -14.80 11.73
CA PHE A 26 6.98 -14.66 10.87
C PHE A 26 5.66 -14.99 11.58
N LEU A 27 5.68 -15.87 12.60
CA LEU A 27 4.49 -16.23 13.38
C LEU A 27 3.88 -15.04 14.12
N SER A 28 4.63 -13.96 14.32
CA SER A 28 4.13 -12.72 14.92
C SER A 28 3.04 -12.02 14.07
N LEU A 29 2.83 -12.47 12.82
CA LEU A 29 1.80 -11.96 11.92
C LEU A 29 0.50 -12.80 11.94
N ASN A 30 0.49 -13.97 12.57
CA ASN A 30 -0.64 -14.92 12.46
C ASN A 30 -1.97 -14.37 12.99
N SER A 31 -1.93 -13.45 13.95
CA SER A 31 -3.13 -12.84 14.53
C SER A 31 -3.65 -11.64 13.74
N ALA A 32 -2.90 -11.12 12.75
CA ALA A 32 -3.22 -9.86 12.08
C ALA A 32 -4.59 -9.87 11.40
N GLU A 33 -4.96 -11.00 10.80
CA GLU A 33 -6.24 -11.17 10.12
C GLU A 33 -7.42 -11.13 11.11
N THR A 34 -7.33 -11.89 12.20
CA THR A 34 -8.34 -11.92 13.26
C THR A 34 -8.45 -10.58 14.00
N GLU A 35 -7.32 -9.90 14.21
CA GLU A 35 -7.27 -8.55 14.79
C GLU A 35 -7.93 -7.52 13.86
N LEU A 36 -7.69 -7.62 12.54
CA LEU A 36 -8.32 -6.75 11.55
C LEU A 36 -9.84 -6.93 11.54
N ASP A 37 -10.32 -8.17 11.55
CA ASP A 37 -11.77 -8.45 11.61
C ASP A 37 -12.40 -7.89 12.89
N ALA A 38 -11.74 -8.03 14.04
CA ALA A 38 -12.23 -7.47 15.30
C ALA A 38 -12.36 -5.94 15.21
N LEU A 39 -11.29 -5.25 14.79
CA LEU A 39 -11.24 -3.79 14.69
C LEU A 39 -12.26 -3.22 13.70
N LEU A 40 -12.48 -3.89 12.56
CA LEU A 40 -13.46 -3.45 11.55
C LEU A 40 -14.91 -3.52 12.07
N ASN A 41 -15.18 -4.41 13.03
CA ASN A 41 -16.51 -4.58 13.62
C ASN A 41 -16.73 -3.74 14.90
N GLU A 42 -15.71 -3.05 15.41
CA GLU A 42 -15.86 -2.17 16.57
C GLU A 42 -16.76 -0.97 16.26
N GLU A 43 -17.55 -0.55 17.25
CA GLU A 43 -18.38 0.65 17.14
C GLU A 43 -17.51 1.90 16.89
N ARG A 44 -16.36 1.97 17.56
CA ARG A 44 -15.36 3.04 17.42
C ARG A 44 -13.96 2.43 17.23
N PRO A 45 -13.59 2.11 15.97
CA PRO A 45 -12.33 1.46 15.68
C PRO A 45 -11.12 2.31 16.09
N ASP A 46 -10.11 1.66 16.66
CA ASP A 46 -8.78 2.26 16.81
C ASP A 46 -8.06 2.25 15.45
N PHE A 47 -8.13 3.39 14.74
CA PHE A 47 -7.53 3.52 13.41
C PHE A 47 -6.01 3.29 13.40
N LYS A 48 -5.29 3.65 14.47
CA LYS A 48 -3.84 3.40 14.54
C LYS A 48 -3.56 1.90 14.50
N LYS A 49 -4.32 1.12 15.28
CA LYS A 49 -4.24 -0.35 15.25
C LYS A 49 -4.72 -0.92 13.92
N LEU A 50 -5.76 -0.34 13.32
CA LEU A 50 -6.29 -0.76 12.02
C LEU A 50 -5.22 -0.67 10.92
N HIS A 51 -4.56 0.49 10.78
CA HIS A 51 -3.46 0.69 9.82
C HIS A 51 -2.33 -0.32 10.06
N ARG A 52 -1.99 -0.57 11.33
CA ARG A 52 -0.94 -1.52 11.71
C ARG A 52 -1.33 -2.97 11.37
N CYS A 53 -2.59 -3.37 11.54
CA CYS A 53 -3.06 -4.71 11.15
C CYS A 53 -3.03 -4.90 9.64
N VAL A 54 -3.47 -3.92 8.86
CA VAL A 54 -3.37 -3.95 7.39
C VAL A 54 -1.90 -4.04 6.95
N ALA A 55 -1.01 -3.29 7.57
CA ALA A 55 0.44 -3.39 7.30
C ALA A 55 1.00 -4.81 7.54
N LYS A 56 0.56 -5.48 8.61
CA LYS A 56 0.95 -6.86 8.91
C LYS A 56 0.36 -7.88 7.92
N MET A 57 -0.85 -7.63 7.42
CA MET A 57 -1.44 -8.43 6.34
C MET A 57 -0.60 -8.32 5.06
N GLU A 58 -0.14 -7.11 4.71
CA GLU A 58 0.80 -6.93 3.59
C GLU A 58 2.13 -7.65 3.81
N MET A 59 2.72 -7.54 5.01
CA MET A 59 3.97 -8.25 5.33
C MET A 59 3.86 -9.78 5.28
N SER A 60 2.64 -10.32 5.41
CA SER A 60 2.37 -11.76 5.33
C SER A 60 1.89 -12.22 3.95
N GLY A 61 1.86 -11.34 2.94
CA GLY A 61 1.39 -11.67 1.60
C GLY A 61 -0.13 -11.83 1.49
N LYS A 62 -0.88 -11.30 2.47
CA LYS A 62 -2.35 -11.34 2.54
C LYS A 62 -2.99 -10.01 2.14
N GLU A 63 -2.31 -9.22 1.32
CA GLU A 63 -2.76 -7.87 0.97
C GLU A 63 -4.08 -7.84 0.19
N SER A 64 -4.33 -8.86 -0.66
CA SER A 64 -5.62 -9.01 -1.37
C SER A 64 -6.79 -9.27 -0.42
N GLU A 65 -6.54 -10.03 0.64
CA GLU A 65 -7.54 -10.32 1.66
C GLU A 65 -7.85 -9.08 2.51
N ALA A 66 -6.82 -8.30 2.87
CA ALA A 66 -7.01 -7.03 3.55
C ALA A 66 -7.89 -6.07 2.72
N VAL A 67 -7.62 -5.94 1.42
CA VAL A 67 -8.45 -5.13 0.49
C VAL A 67 -9.90 -5.63 0.46
N MET A 68 -10.12 -6.94 0.39
CA MET A 68 -11.46 -7.53 0.40
C MET A 68 -12.21 -7.21 1.71
N LYS A 69 -11.56 -7.40 2.87
CA LYS A 69 -12.15 -7.11 4.18
C LYS A 69 -12.51 -5.63 4.32
N LEU A 70 -11.62 -4.72 3.91
CA LEU A 70 -11.88 -3.27 3.89
C LEU A 70 -13.07 -2.92 3.01
N ARG A 71 -13.13 -3.42 1.76
CA ARG A 71 -14.25 -3.17 0.84
C ARG A 71 -15.59 -3.67 1.42
N ASN A 72 -15.58 -4.80 2.10
CA ASN A 72 -16.77 -5.32 2.78
C ASN A 72 -17.20 -4.45 3.96
N ALA A 73 -16.24 -3.95 4.75
CA ALA A 73 -16.52 -3.06 5.87
C ALA A 73 -17.08 -1.71 5.41
N ILE A 74 -16.51 -1.12 4.35
CA ILE A 74 -16.98 0.15 3.75
C ILE A 74 -18.46 0.06 3.35
N ARG A 75 -18.91 -1.06 2.78
CA ARG A 75 -20.31 -1.25 2.35
C ARG A 75 -21.31 -1.29 3.51
N LYS A 76 -20.86 -1.65 4.72
CA LYS A 76 -21.72 -1.84 5.91
C LYS A 76 -21.61 -0.70 6.92
N ALA A 77 -20.61 0.17 6.77
CA ALA A 77 -20.29 1.20 7.73
C ALA A 77 -21.10 2.49 7.51
N GLU A 78 -21.39 3.19 8.60
CA GLU A 78 -21.92 4.55 8.56
C GLU A 78 -20.99 5.51 7.82
N PRO A 79 -21.50 6.59 7.18
CA PRO A 79 -20.74 7.42 6.24
C PRO A 79 -19.36 7.89 6.72
N HIS A 80 -19.24 8.36 7.97
CA HIS A 80 -17.96 8.81 8.51
C HIS A 80 -16.94 7.65 8.64
N LYS A 81 -17.40 6.47 9.06
CA LYS A 81 -16.52 5.30 9.25
C LYS A 81 -16.16 4.70 7.89
N ALA A 82 -17.13 4.65 6.98
CA ALA A 82 -16.90 4.25 5.60
C ALA A 82 -15.85 5.14 4.92
N TYR A 83 -15.89 6.45 5.15
CA TYR A 83 -14.89 7.38 4.64
C TYR A 83 -13.48 7.05 5.14
N GLU A 84 -13.28 6.86 6.45
CA GLU A 84 -11.96 6.54 6.98
C GLU A 84 -11.46 5.15 6.53
N PHE A 85 -12.34 4.15 6.43
CA PHE A 85 -11.97 2.85 5.86
C PHE A 85 -11.61 2.96 4.37
N GLU A 86 -12.30 3.80 3.61
CA GLU A 86 -11.99 4.04 2.21
C GLU A 86 -10.64 4.78 2.04
N MET A 87 -10.30 5.70 2.96
CA MET A 87 -8.97 6.33 2.99
C MET A 87 -7.85 5.32 3.27
N LEU A 88 -8.05 4.38 4.20
CA LEU A 88 -7.11 3.29 4.42
C LEU A 88 -7.01 2.33 3.23
N LEU A 89 -8.13 2.08 2.55
CA LEU A 89 -8.13 1.31 1.30
C LEU A 89 -7.29 1.99 0.22
N VAL A 90 -7.40 3.31 0.05
CA VAL A 90 -6.56 4.08 -0.87
C VAL A 90 -5.08 3.90 -0.55
N GLU A 91 -4.68 4.03 0.72
CA GLU A 91 -3.29 3.82 1.15
C GLU A 91 -2.79 2.41 0.81
N THR A 92 -3.61 1.40 1.10
CA THR A 92 -3.29 -0.01 0.82
C THR A 92 -3.06 -0.22 -0.68
N LEU A 93 -3.94 0.30 -1.53
CA LEU A 93 -3.83 0.20 -2.98
C LEU A 93 -2.58 0.94 -3.51
N ILE A 94 -2.26 2.10 -2.95
CA ILE A 94 -1.03 2.85 -3.26
C ILE A 94 0.21 2.03 -2.92
N TYR A 95 0.24 1.36 -1.76
CA TYR A 95 1.38 0.52 -1.36
C TYR A 95 1.52 -0.75 -2.22
N GLN A 96 0.39 -1.30 -2.71
CA GLN A 96 0.38 -2.40 -3.68
C GLN A 96 0.81 -1.96 -5.08
N GLY A 97 0.82 -0.66 -5.36
CA GLY A 97 1.08 -0.10 -6.69
C GLY A 97 -0.15 -0.03 -7.60
N ASP A 98 -1.36 -0.31 -7.08
CA ASP A 98 -2.61 -0.17 -7.83
C ASP A 98 -3.18 1.24 -7.73
N TYR A 99 -2.46 2.19 -8.33
CA TYR A 99 -2.83 3.60 -8.33
C TYR A 99 -4.13 3.86 -9.09
N THR A 100 -4.45 3.03 -10.09
CA THR A 100 -5.66 3.22 -10.91
C THR A 100 -6.90 2.95 -10.08
N GLU A 101 -6.91 1.86 -9.32
CA GLU A 101 -8.01 1.57 -8.40
C GLU A 101 -8.04 2.53 -7.22
N ALA A 102 -6.87 2.95 -6.70
CA ALA A 102 -6.81 3.94 -5.62
C ALA A 102 -7.48 5.27 -6.02
N LEU A 103 -7.23 5.76 -7.24
CA LEU A 103 -7.81 7.02 -7.74
C LEU A 103 -9.30 6.94 -8.03
N ARG A 104 -9.88 5.73 -8.13
CA ARG A 104 -11.31 5.48 -8.32
C ARG A 104 -12.10 5.43 -7.01
N CYS A 105 -11.45 5.48 -5.85
CA CYS A 105 -12.13 5.51 -4.57
C CYS A 105 -12.92 6.82 -4.39
N LYS A 106 -14.16 6.71 -3.89
CA LYS A 106 -15.12 7.82 -3.78
C LYS A 106 -14.64 8.90 -2.84
N CYS A 107 -13.93 8.51 -1.78
CA CYS A 107 -13.29 9.43 -0.83
C CYS A 107 -12.37 10.46 -1.50
N LEU A 108 -11.90 10.20 -2.73
CA LEU A 108 -11.10 11.13 -3.51
C LEU A 108 -11.91 11.94 -4.53
N GLU A 109 -13.18 11.67 -4.80
CA GLU A 109 -13.93 12.35 -5.88
C GLU A 109 -14.31 13.80 -5.56
N GLU A 110 -14.53 14.12 -4.29
CA GLU A 110 -15.02 15.44 -3.86
C GLU A 110 -14.01 16.58 -4.12
N LYS A 111 -14.55 17.74 -4.53
CA LYS A 111 -13.76 18.92 -4.93
C LYS A 111 -13.36 19.83 -3.77
N TYR A 112 -14.06 19.76 -2.63
CA TYR A 112 -13.74 20.59 -1.47
C TYR A 112 -12.68 19.89 -0.61
N ILE A 113 -11.57 20.58 -0.37
CA ILE A 113 -10.44 20.06 0.41
C ILE A 113 -10.70 20.39 1.87
N THR A 114 -11.23 19.43 2.62
CA THR A 114 -11.27 19.47 4.09
C THR A 114 -10.22 18.54 4.69
N ASP A 115 -9.87 17.46 3.99
CA ASP A 115 -8.88 16.47 4.40
C ASP A 115 -7.59 16.61 3.58
N ALA A 116 -6.48 16.90 4.26
CA ALA A 116 -5.17 17.10 3.65
C ALA A 116 -4.60 15.83 2.99
N ARG A 117 -5.08 14.62 3.34
CA ARG A 117 -4.66 13.36 2.73
C ARG A 117 -5.11 13.26 1.26
N ARG A 118 -6.28 13.80 0.93
CA ARG A 118 -6.86 13.72 -0.43
C ARG A 118 -5.95 14.33 -1.51
N PRO A 119 -5.52 15.60 -1.41
CA PRO A 119 -4.60 16.17 -2.40
C PRO A 119 -3.26 15.42 -2.43
N LEU A 120 -2.77 14.95 -1.27
CA LEU A 120 -1.55 14.13 -1.22
C LEU A 120 -1.69 12.85 -2.05
N TYR A 121 -2.77 12.08 -1.89
CA TYR A 121 -2.95 10.83 -2.64
C TYR A 121 -3.22 11.05 -4.13
N LYS A 122 -3.92 12.12 -4.50
CA LYS A 122 -4.09 12.50 -5.91
C LYS A 122 -2.75 12.88 -6.56
N ASP A 123 -1.98 13.76 -5.92
CA ASP A 123 -0.71 14.25 -6.48
C ASP A 123 0.34 13.14 -6.54
N HIS A 124 0.45 12.30 -5.51
CA HIS A 124 1.36 11.16 -5.50
C HIS A 124 0.92 10.09 -6.50
N GLY A 125 -0.38 9.78 -6.57
CA GLY A 125 -0.94 8.84 -7.53
C GLY A 125 -0.61 9.25 -8.97
N HIS A 126 -0.84 10.51 -9.34
CA HIS A 126 -0.51 11.00 -10.68
C HIS A 126 1.00 11.00 -10.98
N LYS A 127 1.85 11.39 -10.04
CA LYS A 127 3.31 11.42 -10.24
C LYS A 127 3.91 10.01 -10.33
N LEU A 128 3.48 9.10 -9.45
CA LEU A 128 3.95 7.70 -9.44
C LEU A 128 3.43 6.94 -10.65
N PHE A 129 2.15 7.13 -11.02
CA PHE A 129 1.59 6.56 -12.23
C PHE A 129 2.31 7.08 -13.50
N GLY A 130 2.61 8.39 -13.55
CA GLY A 130 3.42 8.97 -14.62
C GLY A 130 4.83 8.39 -14.70
N ALA A 131 5.50 8.21 -13.55
CA ALA A 131 6.83 7.62 -13.47
C ALA A 131 6.85 6.12 -13.85
N MET A 132 5.84 5.36 -13.45
CA MET A 132 5.71 3.94 -13.83
C MET A 132 5.36 3.78 -15.32
N ALA A 133 4.46 4.60 -15.87
CA ALA A 133 4.17 4.59 -17.30
C ALA A 133 5.42 4.93 -18.14
N LEU A 134 6.21 5.92 -17.68
CA LEU A 134 7.53 6.22 -18.24
C LEU A 134 8.47 5.02 -18.15
N ALA A 135 8.62 4.39 -16.98
CA ALA A 135 9.45 3.21 -16.80
C ALA A 135 9.03 2.04 -17.70
N GLN A 136 7.72 1.80 -17.85
CA GLN A 136 7.17 0.77 -18.74
C GLN A 136 7.46 1.07 -20.23
N SER A 137 7.40 2.35 -20.63
CA SER A 137 7.74 2.80 -21.99
C SER A 137 9.24 2.75 -22.29
N LEU A 138 10.09 2.81 -21.26
CA LEU A 138 11.55 2.71 -21.36
C LEU A 138 12.05 1.25 -21.24
N LEU A 139 11.26 0.35 -20.66
CA LEU A 139 11.57 -1.08 -20.55
C LEU A 139 11.84 -1.78 -21.91
N PRO A 140 11.07 -1.52 -22.99
CA PRO A 140 11.38 -2.11 -24.30
C PRO A 140 12.66 -1.54 -24.95
N ALA A 141 13.15 -0.37 -24.52
CA ALA A 141 14.42 0.18 -25.01
C ALA A 141 15.64 -0.53 -24.38
N ALA A 142 15.56 -0.87 -23.09
CA ALA A 142 16.66 -1.54 -22.37
C ALA A 142 16.81 -3.04 -22.71
N LEU A 143 15.72 -3.71 -23.12
CA LEU A 143 15.77 -5.11 -23.56
C LEU A 143 16.25 -5.28 -25.01
N HIS A 144 16.18 -4.24 -25.84
CA HIS A 144 16.69 -4.31 -27.22
C HIS A 144 18.20 -4.07 -27.31
N GLU A 145 18.81 -3.34 -26.36
CA GLU A 145 20.27 -3.12 -26.32
C GLU A 145 21.08 -4.32 -25.81
N THR A 146 20.44 -5.31 -25.17
CA THR A 146 21.12 -6.52 -24.69
C THR A 146 21.09 -7.69 -25.68
N CYS A 147 20.41 -7.55 -26.83
CA CYS A 147 20.27 -8.61 -27.83
C CYS A 147 21.21 -8.47 -29.05
N THR A 148 22.04 -7.42 -29.11
CA THR A 148 23.03 -7.23 -30.21
C THR A 148 24.48 -7.53 -29.83
N SER A 149 24.78 -7.89 -28.58
CA SER A 149 26.15 -8.19 -28.12
C SER A 149 26.43 -9.67 -27.81
N ARG A 150 25.42 -10.56 -27.87
CA ARG A 150 25.56 -11.96 -27.43
C ARG A 150 25.72 -13.00 -28.54
N SER A 151 26.36 -12.65 -29.67
CA SER A 151 26.72 -13.61 -30.73
C SER A 151 28.20 -14.03 -30.70
N ARG A 152 28.92 -13.86 -29.59
CA ARG A 152 30.38 -14.15 -29.56
C ARG A 152 30.95 -14.63 -28.23
N CYS A 153 30.20 -15.43 -27.46
CA CYS A 153 30.75 -16.14 -26.28
C CYS A 153 30.14 -17.55 -26.15
N ASP A 154 30.21 -18.36 -27.21
CA ASP A 154 30.04 -19.82 -27.12
C ASP A 154 31.06 -20.47 -28.06
N LYS A 155 32.31 -20.54 -27.60
CA LYS A 155 33.39 -21.43 -28.06
C LYS A 155 34.63 -21.05 -27.25
N VAL A 156 34.89 -21.81 -26.19
CA VAL A 156 36.21 -22.28 -25.69
C VAL A 156 36.01 -22.67 -24.23
N ALA A 157 35.80 -23.98 -24.01
CA ALA A 157 36.35 -24.76 -22.89
C ALA A 157 35.61 -26.11 -22.84
N GLY A 158 35.88 -26.95 -23.83
CA GLY A 158 35.72 -28.39 -23.73
C GLY A 158 37.04 -28.99 -24.15
N PHE A 159 37.91 -29.22 -23.18
CA PHE A 159 38.97 -30.24 -23.10
C PHE A 159 39.55 -30.20 -21.67
#